data_AF-A0A173XME9-F1
#
_entry.id   AF-A0A173XME9-F1
#
_cell.length_a   1.000
_cell.length_b   1.000
_cell.length_c   1.000
_cell.angle_alpha   90.00
_cell.angle_beta   90.00
_cell.angle_gamma   90.00
#
_symmetry.space_group_name_H-M   'P 1'
#
loop_
_entity.id
_entity.type
_entity.pdbx_description
1 polymer ?
#
loop_
_entity_poly.entity_id
_entity_poly.type
_entity_poly.pdbx_seq_one_letter_code
_entity_poly.pdbx_strand_id
1 'polypeptide(L)' 'MADAMKKWLRRECISYRRLAKEMNQSPGGISNKVNGHTPWSLNDLLWLKEHYGLSYEFVIDGAPQCQKEEVA' A
#
# COMPACT_ATOMS: atom_id res chain seq x y z
N MET A 1 -5.49 11.69 -5.88
CA MET A 1 -5.81 10.36 -5.32
C MET A 1 -4.52 9.59 -5.00
N ALA A 2 -3.74 10.05 -4.01
CA ALA A 2 -2.50 9.38 -3.57
C ALA A 2 -2.35 9.40 -2.04
N ASP A 3 -3.41 9.82 -1.33
CA ASP A 3 -3.33 10.13 0.10
C ASP A 3 -3.64 8.92 0.97
N ALA A 4 -4.45 7.97 0.50
CA ALA A 4 -4.85 6.80 1.28
C ALA A 4 -3.63 5.95 1.69
N MET A 5 -2.83 5.51 0.70
CA MET A 5 -1.63 4.71 0.95
C MET A 5 -0.60 5.46 1.80
N LYS A 6 -0.43 6.77 1.59
CA LYS A 6 0.47 7.61 2.39
C LYS A 6 0.04 7.69 3.85
N LYS A 7 -1.26 7.93 4.08
CA LYS A 7 -1.84 8.01 5.43
C LYS A 7 -1.73 6.66 6.13
N TRP A 8 -1.98 5.56 5.42
CA TRP A 8 -1.84 4.22 5.95
C TRP A 8 -0.38 3.91 6.33
N LEU A 9 0.59 4.17 5.44
CA LEU A 9 2.02 3.99 5.76
C LEU A 9 2.46 4.78 6.99
N ARG A 10 1.96 6.01 7.16
CA ARG A 10 2.22 6.81 8.36
C ARG A 10 1.59 6.22 9.62
N ARG A 11 0.36 5.70 9.54
CA ARG A 11 -0.32 5.06 10.68
C ARG A 11 0.38 3.78 11.12
N GLU A 12 0.79 2.94 10.16
CA GLU A 12 1.52 1.70 10.41
C GLU A 12 3.02 1.92 10.71
N CYS A 13 3.49 3.16 10.72
CA CYS A 13 4.91 3.51 10.90
C CYS A 13 5.85 2.81 9.90
N ILE A 14 5.38 2.56 8.68
CA ILE A 14 6.16 1.93 7.60
C ILE A 14 6.79 3.02 6.74
N SER A 15 8.13 3.04 6.70
CA SER A 15 8.85 3.93 5.79
C SER A 15 8.84 3.39 4.36
N TYR A 16 8.94 4.28 3.36
CA TYR A 16 8.99 3.88 1.94
C TYR A 16 10.18 2.95 1.65
N ARG A 17 11.31 3.17 2.34
CA ARG A 17 12.50 2.32 2.22
C ARG A 17 12.25 0.91 2.76
N ARG A 18 11.51 0.79 3.87
CA ARG A 18 11.13 -0.50 4.44
C ARG A 18 10.19 -1.25 3.50
N LEU A 19 9.11 -0.60 3.04
CA LEU A 19 8.18 -1.21 2.09
C LEU A 19 8.89 -1.65 0.80
N ALA A 20 9.78 -0.80 0.26
CA ALA A 20 10.56 -1.13 -0.92
C ALA A 20 11.45 -2.37 -0.71
N LYS A 21 12.09 -2.49 0.45
CA LYS A 21 12.91 -3.67 0.79
C LYS A 21 12.04 -4.93 0.89
N GLU A 22 10.87 -4.84 1.54
CA GLU A 22 9.96 -5.98 1.71
C GLU A 22 9.37 -6.46 0.39
N MET A 23 9.02 -5.54 -0.52
CA MET A 23 8.50 -5.85 -1.86
C MET A 23 9.60 -6.19 -2.88
N ASN A 24 10.88 -6.16 -2.48
CA ASN A 24 12.04 -6.28 -3.37
C ASN A 24 12.01 -5.29 -4.55
N GLN A 25 11.63 -4.05 -4.27
CA GLN A 25 11.54 -2.94 -5.24
C GLN A 25 12.47 -1.79 -4.86
N SER A 26 12.70 -0.89 -5.82
CA SER A 26 13.48 0.32 -5.56
C SER A 26 12.64 1.33 -4.76
N PRO A 27 13.24 2.11 -3.84
CA PRO A 27 12.54 3.16 -3.10
C PRO A 27 11.89 4.21 -4.00
N GLY A 28 12.53 4.52 -5.14
CA GLY A 28 11.97 5.43 -6.14
C GLY A 28 10.71 4.87 -6.82
N GLY A 29 10.71 3.56 -7.13
CA GLY A 29 9.54 2.89 -7.70
C GLY A 29 8.35 2.90 -6.74
N ILE A 30 8.58 2.56 -5.47
CA ILE A 30 7.54 2.64 -4.43
C ILE A 30 7.06 4.08 -4.23
N SER A 31 7.98 5.06 -4.18
CA SER A 31 7.59 6.47 -4.07
C SER A 31 6.68 6.89 -5.22
N ASN A 32 7.02 6.54 -6.46
CA ASN A 32 6.20 6.88 -7.63
C ASN A 32 4.82 6.23 -7.56
N LYS A 33 4.74 4.96 -7.11
CA LYS A 33 3.46 4.26 -6.92
C LYS A 33 2.59 4.89 -5.85
N VAL A 34 3.16 5.12 -4.67
CA VAL A 34 2.47 5.73 -3.54
C VAL A 34 2.02 7.17 -3.86
N ASN A 35 2.76 7.90 -4.69
CA ASN A 35 2.39 9.24 -5.14
C ASN A 35 1.42 9.24 -6.34
N GLY A 36 1.08 8.08 -6.91
CA GLY A 36 0.20 7.97 -8.08
C GLY A 36 0.85 8.35 -9.42
N HIS A 37 2.19 8.51 -9.47
CA HIS A 37 2.92 8.72 -10.72
C HIS A 37 3.06 7.43 -11.54
N THR A 38 2.96 6.28 -10.89
CA THR A 38 3.01 4.96 -11.54
C THR A 38 1.89 4.10 -10.97
N PRO A 39 1.12 3.38 -11.79
CA PRO A 39 0.11 2.48 -11.28
C PRO A 39 0.73 1.31 -10.52
N TRP A 40 -0.01 0.78 -9.53
CA TRP A 40 0.33 -0.47 -8.87
C TRP A 40 0.09 -1.64 -9.84
N SER A 41 1.05 -2.57 -9.92
CA SER A 41 0.88 -3.78 -10.72
C SER A 41 0.06 -4.83 -9.97
N LEU A 42 -0.51 -5.81 -10.69
CA LEU A 42 -1.28 -6.89 -10.08
C LEU A 42 -0.47 -7.65 -9.01
N ASN A 43 0.83 -7.89 -9.26
CA ASN A 43 1.70 -8.55 -8.30
C ASN A 43 1.89 -7.72 -7.02
N ASP A 44 1.99 -6.40 -7.15
CA ASP A 44 2.08 -5.53 -5.98
C ASP A 44 0.79 -5.58 -5.15
N LEU A 45 -0.36 -5.57 -5.82
CA LEU A 45 -1.68 -5.61 -5.18
C LEU A 45 -1.90 -6.93 -4.45
N LEU A 46 -1.54 -8.05 -5.08
CA LEU A 46 -1.59 -9.38 -4.46
C LEU A 46 -0.71 -9.43 -3.21
N TRP A 47 0.53 -8.94 -3.32
CA TRP A 47 1.46 -8.92 -2.20
C TRP A 47 0.94 -8.06 -1.04
N LEU A 48 0.41 -6.86 -1.33
CA LEU A 48 -0.18 -5.98 -0.31
C LEU A 48 -1.42 -6.59 0.36
N LYS A 49 -2.23 -7.35 -0.38
CA LYS A 49 -3.38 -8.07 0.17
C LYS A 49 -2.95 -9.23 1.05
N GLU A 50 -1.93 -9.99 0.64
CA GLU A 50 -1.45 -11.15 1.38
C GLU A 50 -0.69 -10.77 2.66
N HIS A 51 0.17 -9.75 2.58
CA HIS A 51 1.00 -9.33 3.72
C HIS A 51 0.33 -8.32 4.65
N TYR A 52 -0.54 -7.46 4.13
CA TYR A 52 -1.15 -6.36 4.89
C TYR A 52 -2.67 -6.37 4.90
N GLY A 53 -3.32 -7.33 4.22
CA GLY A 53 -4.78 -7.42 4.17
C GLY A 53 -5.45 -6.28 3.39
N LEU A 54 -4.69 -5.51 2.60
CA LEU A 54 -5.20 -4.33 1.91
C LEU A 54 -6.07 -4.72 0.71
N SER A 55 -7.21 -4.04 0.56
CA SER A 55 -8.07 -4.20 -0.62
C SER A 55 -7.49 -3.46 -1.82
N TYR A 56 -7.77 -3.97 -3.03
CA TYR A 56 -7.27 -3.35 -4.26
C TYR A 56 -7.86 -1.96 -4.47
N GLU A 57 -9.15 -1.79 -4.16
CA GLU A 57 -9.84 -0.50 -4.23
C GLU A 57 -9.25 0.53 -3.25
N PHE A 58 -8.79 0.09 -2.07
CA PHE A 58 -8.07 0.98 -1.15
C PHE A 58 -6.74 1.46 -1.75
N VAL A 59 -5.97 0.55 -2.36
CA VAL A 59 -4.64 0.87 -2.90
C VAL A 59 -4.74 1.73 -4.17
N ILE A 60 -5.72 1.44 -5.04
CA ILE A 60 -5.90 2.12 -6.33
C ILE A 60 -6.69 3.41 -6.17
N ASP A 61 -7.88 3.34 -5.57
CA ASP A 61 -8.86 4.44 -5.56
C ASP A 61 -8.87 5.20 -4.22
N GLY A 62 -8.21 4.67 -3.20
CA GLY A 62 -8.29 5.21 -1.84
C GLY A 62 -9.64 5.02 -1.19
N ALA A 63 -10.41 4.01 -1.64
CA ALA A 63 -11.66 3.61 -1.02
C ALA A 63 -11.45 3.27 0.47
N PRO A 64 -12.46 3.42 1.34
CA PRO A 64 -12.32 3.05 2.74
C PRO A 64 -11.88 1.58 2.86
N GLN A 65 -10.79 1.35 3.58
CA GLN A 65 -10.41 0.00 3.98
C GLN A 65 -11.51 -0.56 4.91
N CYS A 66 -12.23 -1.58 4.45
CA CYS A 66 -13.17 -2.30 5.31
C CYS A 66 -12.32 -3.16 6.24
N GLN A 67 -11.93 -2.60 7.39
CA GLN A 67 -11.19 -3.35 8.40
C GLN A 67 -12.08 -4.52 8.82
N LYS A 68 -11.62 -5.74 8.57
CA LYS A 68 -12.21 -6.88 9.26
C LYS A 68 -11.82 -6.72 10.72
N GLU A 69 -12.77 -6.21 11.49
CA GLU A 69 -12.81 -6.27 12.94
C GLU A 69 -12.75 -7.75 13.32
N GLU A 70 -11.55 -8.28 13.57
CA GLU A 70 -11.41 -9.55 14.27
C GLU A 70 -11.48 -9.23 15.76
N VAL A 71 -12.72 -9.32 16.22
CA VAL A 71 -13.17 -9.32 17.62
C VAL A 71 -12.33 -10.33 18.40
N ALA A 72 -11.70 -9.87 19.48
CA ALA A 72 -11.21 -10.71 20.57
C ALA A 72 -12.04 -10.42 21.82
#